data_AF-A0A258KQT5-F1
#
_entry.id   AF-A0A258KQT5-F1
#
_cell.length_a   1.000
_cell.length_b   1.000
_cell.length_c   1.000
_cell.angle_alpha   90.00
_cell.angle_beta   90.00
_cell.angle_gamma   90.00
#
_symmetry.space_group_name_H-M   'P 1'
#
loop_
_entity.id
_entity.type
_entity.pdbx_description
1 polymer ?
#
loop_
_entity_poly.entity_id
_entity_poly.type
_entity_poly.pdbx_seq_one_letter_code
_entity_poly.pdbx_strand_id
1 'polypeptide(L)'
;EQPLPADADGALDGYDPPYVICADESVHVGGDLAALRSRYQAVNLKLDKTGGFSEAVRMLEQARALGFQLMTGCMVASSLGIAPALHLAGACQFADLDGPWWLAVDHPGGLRVEGGVITPPAAGFWGDGVDAEGLWL
;
A
#
# COMPACT_ATOMS: atom_id res chain seq x y z
N GLU A 1 -2.81 -13.15 2.52
CA GLU A 1 -2.03 -12.36 1.55
C GLU A 1 -0.82 -13.16 1.14
N GLN A 2 -0.42 -13.08 -0.13
CA GLN A 2 0.71 -13.77 -0.75
C GLN A 2 1.02 -15.19 -0.16
N PRO A 3 0.14 -16.18 -0.38
CA PRO A 3 0.27 -17.48 0.27
C PRO A 3 1.43 -18.34 -0.25
N LEU A 4 1.97 -18.00 -1.43
CA LEU A 4 3.06 -18.70 -2.11
C LEU A 4 4.18 -17.72 -2.46
N PRO A 5 5.42 -18.21 -2.63
CA PRO A 5 6.48 -17.44 -3.29
C PRO A 5 6.03 -16.92 -4.65
N ALA A 6 6.44 -15.70 -5.03
CA ALA A 6 5.98 -15.04 -6.25
C ALA A 6 6.31 -15.80 -7.56
N ASP A 7 7.34 -16.64 -7.54
CA ASP A 7 7.71 -17.51 -8.65
C ASP A 7 6.95 -18.86 -8.67
N ALA A 8 6.12 -19.11 -7.67
CA ALA A 8 5.33 -20.33 -7.49
C ALA A 8 3.81 -20.12 -7.61
N ASP A 9 3.36 -18.91 -7.98
CA ASP A 9 1.95 -18.52 -8.10
C ASP A 9 1.11 -19.42 -9.01
N GLY A 10 1.74 -20.10 -9.97
CA GLY A 10 1.04 -21.04 -10.85
C GLY A 10 0.29 -22.14 -10.10
N ALA A 11 0.66 -22.45 -8.85
CA ALA A 11 -0.09 -23.41 -8.04
C ALA A 11 -1.48 -22.91 -7.60
N LEU A 12 -1.79 -21.61 -7.77
CA LEU A 12 -3.12 -21.03 -7.56
C LEU A 12 -4.02 -21.11 -8.79
N ASP A 13 -3.50 -21.51 -9.97
CA ASP A 13 -4.31 -21.56 -11.18
C ASP A 13 -5.47 -22.57 -11.02
N GLY A 14 -6.70 -22.08 -11.17
CA GLY A 14 -7.92 -22.88 -11.00
C GLY A 14 -8.34 -23.12 -9.55
N TYR A 15 -7.62 -22.56 -8.57
CA TYR A 15 -8.04 -22.60 -7.17
C TYR A 15 -9.19 -21.60 -6.94
N ASP A 16 -10.27 -22.06 -6.31
CA ASP A 16 -11.41 -21.23 -5.91
C ASP A 16 -11.40 -21.05 -4.39
N PRO A 17 -10.75 -19.99 -3.87
CA PRO A 17 -10.60 -19.79 -2.44
C PRO A 17 -11.92 -19.32 -1.80
N PRO A 18 -12.26 -19.79 -0.59
CA PRO A 18 -13.44 -19.29 0.14
C PRO A 18 -13.24 -17.88 0.72
N TYR A 19 -12.09 -17.25 0.48
CA TYR A 19 -11.70 -15.91 0.96
C TYR A 19 -10.85 -15.18 -0.09
N VAL A 20 -10.73 -13.86 0.05
CA VAL A 20 -9.92 -13.02 -0.84
C VAL A 20 -8.44 -13.32 -0.64
N ILE A 21 -7.76 -13.68 -1.73
CA ILE A 21 -6.30 -13.78 -1.78
C ILE A 21 -5.76 -12.50 -2.44
N CYS A 22 -4.89 -11.82 -1.71
CA CYS A 22 -4.22 -10.59 -2.13
C CYS A 22 -2.79 -10.91 -2.62
N ALA A 23 -2.41 -10.41 -3.79
CA ALA A 23 -1.03 -10.44 -4.28
C ALA A 23 -0.24 -9.27 -3.68
N ASP A 24 0.93 -9.56 -3.11
CA ASP A 24 1.88 -8.56 -2.63
C ASP A 24 3.20 -8.70 -3.40
N GLU A 25 4.06 -9.65 -3.05
CA GLU A 25 5.34 -9.88 -3.72
C GLU A 25 5.19 -10.26 -5.19
N SER A 26 4.04 -10.80 -5.61
CA SER A 26 3.76 -11.10 -7.02
C SER A 26 3.43 -9.88 -7.87
N VAL A 27 3.32 -8.69 -7.28
CA VAL A 27 2.96 -7.47 -8.01
C VAL A 27 3.84 -6.30 -7.59
N HIS A 28 4.64 -5.79 -8.53
CA HIS A 28 5.55 -4.67 -8.27
C HIS A 28 5.13 -3.39 -9.00
N VAL A 29 4.84 -3.49 -10.30
CA VAL A 29 4.41 -2.38 -11.17
C VAL A 29 3.25 -2.81 -12.07
N GLY A 30 2.59 -1.86 -12.74
CA GLY A 30 1.36 -2.10 -13.51
C GLY A 30 1.46 -3.12 -14.67
N GLY A 31 2.67 -3.46 -15.12
CA GLY A 31 2.91 -4.40 -16.23
C GLY A 31 2.46 -5.84 -15.98
N ASP A 32 2.35 -6.26 -14.72
CA ASP A 32 2.11 -7.67 -14.36
C ASP A 32 0.66 -7.98 -13.92
N LEU A 33 -0.21 -6.96 -13.81
CA LEU A 33 -1.54 -7.10 -13.22
C LEU A 33 -2.46 -8.08 -13.96
N ALA A 34 -2.42 -8.09 -15.29
CA ALA A 34 -3.32 -8.94 -16.09
C ALA A 34 -3.05 -10.44 -15.88
N ALA A 35 -1.78 -10.82 -15.67
CA ALA A 35 -1.38 -12.20 -15.44
C ALA A 35 -1.84 -12.76 -14.08
N LEU A 36 -2.12 -11.88 -13.11
CA LEU A 36 -2.52 -12.26 -11.74
C LEU A 36 -4.02 -12.55 -11.62
N ARG A 37 -4.84 -12.17 -12.62
CA ARG A 37 -6.30 -12.21 -12.52
C ARG A 37 -6.88 -13.62 -12.32
N SER A 38 -6.20 -14.66 -12.80
CA SER A 38 -6.63 -16.05 -12.58
C SER A 38 -6.28 -16.60 -11.20
N ARG A 39 -5.49 -15.85 -10.41
CA ARG A 39 -4.83 -16.35 -9.19
C ARG A 39 -5.20 -15.55 -7.95
N TYR A 40 -5.45 -14.25 -8.10
CA TYR A 40 -5.69 -13.32 -7.01
C TYR A 40 -6.97 -12.52 -7.20
N GLN A 41 -7.63 -12.18 -6.10
CA GLN A 41 -8.83 -11.34 -6.08
C GLN A 41 -8.51 -9.90 -5.66
N ALA A 42 -7.38 -9.69 -4.98
CA ALA A 42 -6.91 -8.38 -4.57
C ALA A 42 -5.42 -8.16 -4.90
N VAL A 43 -5.00 -6.90 -4.92
CA VAL A 43 -3.59 -6.50 -5.04
C VAL A 43 -3.20 -5.51 -3.95
N ASN A 44 -2.01 -5.67 -3.40
CA ASN A 44 -1.41 -4.77 -2.43
C ASN A 44 -0.49 -3.76 -3.13
N LEU A 45 -0.91 -2.50 -3.14
CA LEU A 45 -0.19 -1.35 -3.68
C LEU A 45 0.76 -0.80 -2.60
N LYS A 46 2.08 -0.95 -2.81
CA LYS A 46 3.11 -0.36 -1.94
C LYS A 46 3.93 0.67 -2.72
N LEU A 47 4.21 1.81 -2.11
CA LEU A 47 5.02 2.85 -2.76
C LEU A 47 6.45 2.38 -3.03
N ASP A 48 7.01 1.57 -2.13
CA ASP A 48 8.34 0.97 -2.27
C ASP A 48 8.44 0.06 -3.50
N LYS A 49 7.36 -0.64 -3.85
CA LYS A 49 7.31 -1.53 -5.03
C LYS A 49 7.08 -0.78 -6.33
N THR A 50 6.19 0.21 -6.28
CA THR A 50 5.82 1.03 -7.45
C THR A 50 6.88 2.08 -7.80
N GLY A 51 7.84 2.33 -6.91
CA GLY A 51 8.88 3.34 -7.10
C GLY A 51 8.37 4.78 -6.92
N GLY A 52 7.20 4.96 -6.30
CA GLY A 52 6.67 6.27 -5.94
C GLY A 52 5.18 6.46 -6.24
N PHE A 53 4.66 7.61 -5.82
CA PHE A 53 3.22 7.90 -5.82
C PHE A 53 2.59 7.94 -7.23
N SER A 54 3.29 8.50 -8.22
CA SER A 54 2.74 8.62 -9.58
C SER A 54 2.46 7.27 -10.23
N GLU A 55 3.37 6.30 -10.09
CA GLU A 55 3.15 4.94 -10.60
C GLU A 55 2.10 4.20 -9.77
N ALA A 56 2.07 4.41 -8.45
CA ALA A 56 1.03 3.84 -7.59
C ALA A 56 -0.39 4.26 -8.01
N VAL A 57 -0.59 5.53 -8.39
CA VAL A 57 -1.87 6.01 -8.93
C VAL A 57 -2.23 5.33 -10.26
N ARG A 58 -1.27 5.21 -11.19
CA ARG A 58 -1.50 4.49 -12.45
C ARG A 58 -1.87 3.02 -12.21
N MET A 59 -1.14 2.35 -11.32
CA MET A 59 -1.38 0.95 -10.97
C MET A 59 -2.75 0.78 -10.29
N LEU A 60 -3.17 1.72 -9.43
CA LEU A 60 -4.49 1.73 -8.80
C LEU A 60 -5.61 1.79 -9.84
N GLU A 61 -5.50 2.67 -10.84
CA GLU A 61 -6.48 2.79 -11.92
C GLU A 61 -6.54 1.52 -12.77
N GLN A 62 -5.39 0.96 -13.13
CA GLN A 62 -5.29 -0.27 -13.92
C GLN A 62 -5.86 -1.48 -13.18
N ALA A 63 -5.50 -1.67 -11.92
CA ALA A 63 -5.99 -2.77 -11.09
C ALA A 63 -7.52 -2.68 -10.90
N ARG A 64 -8.04 -1.47 -10.70
CA ARG A 64 -9.49 -1.23 -10.64
C ARG A 64 -10.19 -1.59 -11.96
N ALA A 65 -9.62 -1.18 -13.10
CA ALA A 65 -10.17 -1.52 -14.42
C ALA A 65 -10.17 -3.03 -14.67
N LEU A 66 -9.21 -3.76 -14.10
CA LEU A 66 -9.14 -5.21 -14.13
C LEU A 66 -10.02 -5.90 -13.07
N GLY A 67 -10.74 -5.14 -12.24
CA GLY A 67 -11.70 -5.67 -11.27
C GLY A 67 -11.08 -6.26 -10.01
N PHE A 68 -9.81 -5.96 -9.71
CA PHE A 68 -9.22 -6.34 -8.43
C PHE A 68 -9.83 -5.53 -7.29
N GLN A 69 -9.97 -6.16 -6.12
CA GLN A 69 -10.02 -5.42 -4.87
C GLN A 69 -8.64 -4.82 -4.59
N LEU A 70 -8.60 -3.70 -3.90
CA LEU A 70 -7.38 -2.93 -3.71
C LEU A 70 -7.06 -2.83 -2.22
N MET A 71 -5.79 -3.07 -1.92
CA MET A 71 -5.18 -2.83 -0.63
C MET A 71 -4.08 -1.80 -0.84
N THR A 72 -4.03 -0.77 0.00
CA THR A 72 -2.82 0.06 0.13
C THR A 72 -1.97 -0.53 1.24
N GLY A 73 -0.68 -0.68 1.02
CA GLY A 73 0.23 -1.34 1.93
C GLY A 73 1.52 -0.57 2.14
N CYS A 74 2.31 -1.04 3.08
CA CYS A 74 3.65 -0.52 3.32
C CYS A 74 4.68 -1.61 3.63
N MET A 75 5.94 -1.20 3.62
CA MET A 75 6.98 -1.85 4.42
C MET A 75 6.98 -1.24 5.83
N VAL A 76 7.83 -1.75 6.74
CA VAL A 76 8.16 -1.01 7.95
C VAL A 76 8.83 0.30 7.55
N ALA A 77 8.14 1.42 7.77
CA ALA A 77 8.53 2.74 7.32
C ALA A 77 8.10 3.82 8.32
N SER A 78 8.72 5.00 8.24
CA SER A 78 8.35 6.16 9.06
C SER A 78 7.08 6.82 8.57
N SER A 79 6.51 7.74 9.36
CA SER A 79 5.34 8.52 8.94
C SER A 79 5.53 9.21 7.59
N LEU A 80 6.77 9.63 7.26
CA LEU A 80 7.08 10.26 5.97
C LEU A 80 6.86 9.31 4.78
N GLY A 81 7.16 8.02 4.95
CA GLY A 81 6.91 7.00 3.93
C GLY A 81 5.43 6.69 3.77
N ILE A 82 4.66 6.73 4.86
CA ILE A 82 3.23 6.41 4.86
C ILE A 82 2.34 7.58 4.42
N ALA A 83 2.73 8.81 4.71
CA ALA A 83 1.96 10.01 4.39
C ALA A 83 1.42 10.02 2.94
N PRO A 84 2.24 9.80 1.90
CA PRO A 84 1.72 9.67 0.52
C PRO A 84 0.75 8.51 0.33
N ALA A 85 0.98 7.35 0.97
CA ALA A 85 0.16 6.16 0.81
C ALA A 85 -1.26 6.32 1.40
N LEU A 86 -1.42 7.20 2.42
CA LEU A 86 -2.73 7.55 2.97
C LEU A 86 -3.67 8.16 1.93
N HIS A 87 -3.15 8.87 0.92
CA HIS A 87 -3.97 9.42 -0.15
C HIS A 87 -4.55 8.34 -1.07
N LEU A 88 -3.93 7.15 -1.14
CA LEU A 88 -4.47 6.00 -1.88
C LEU A 88 -5.49 5.21 -1.05
N ALA A 89 -5.41 5.27 0.29
CA ALA A 89 -6.23 4.48 1.20
C ALA A 89 -7.73 4.69 0.98
N GLY A 90 -8.17 5.94 0.74
CA GLY A 90 -9.57 6.25 0.50
C GLY A 90 -10.16 5.62 -0.78
N ALA A 91 -9.31 5.13 -1.67
CA ALA A 91 -9.69 4.45 -2.90
C ALA A 91 -9.54 2.92 -2.81
N CYS A 92 -9.11 2.40 -1.66
CA CYS A 92 -8.86 0.97 -1.41
C CYS A 92 -9.89 0.39 -0.42
N GLN A 93 -10.14 -0.92 -0.51
CA GLN A 93 -11.00 -1.65 0.43
C GLN A 93 -10.26 -2.03 1.71
N PHE A 94 -8.93 -2.17 1.61
CA PHE A 94 -8.05 -2.53 2.72
C PHE A 94 -6.91 -1.52 2.84
N ALA A 95 -6.41 -1.34 4.05
CA ALA A 95 -5.23 -0.52 4.33
C ALA A 95 -4.36 -1.22 5.37
N ASP A 96 -3.10 -1.44 4.99
CA ASP A 96 -2.01 -1.91 5.84
C ASP A 96 -0.90 -0.85 5.85
N LEU A 97 -1.10 0.16 6.70
CA LEU A 97 -0.26 1.36 6.78
C LEU A 97 0.28 1.55 8.19
N ASP A 98 0.55 0.42 8.88
CA ASP A 98 0.95 0.39 10.29
C ASP A 98 2.46 0.54 10.50
N GLY A 99 3.26 0.66 9.43
CA GLY A 99 4.73 0.75 9.48
C GLY A 99 5.28 1.63 10.61
N PRO A 100 4.77 2.87 10.82
CA PRO A 100 5.25 3.77 11.86
C PRO A 100 4.97 3.30 13.29
N TRP A 101 3.94 2.48 13.49
CA TRP A 101 3.61 1.90 14.80
C TRP A 101 4.76 1.04 15.33
N TRP A 102 5.50 0.39 14.44
CA TRP A 102 6.63 -0.45 14.81
C TRP A 102 7.89 0.33 15.23
N LEU A 103 7.91 1.65 15.05
CA LEU A 103 9.08 2.49 15.34
C LEU A 103 9.08 2.99 16.79
N ALA A 104 10.21 2.83 17.48
CA ALA A 104 10.40 3.40 18.82
C ALA A 104 10.38 4.95 18.82
N VAL A 105 10.85 5.54 17.72
CA VAL A 105 10.86 6.98 17.48
C VAL A 105 10.52 7.22 16.01
N ASP A 106 9.59 8.14 15.77
CA ASP A 106 9.18 8.59 14.43
C ASP A 106 9.29 10.13 14.36
N HIS A 107 9.03 10.71 13.18
CA HIS A 107 9.10 12.15 12.96
C HIS A 107 8.06 12.91 13.79
N PRO A 108 8.44 14.04 14.43
CA PRO A 108 7.49 14.92 15.09
C PRO A 108 6.36 15.35 14.14
N GLY A 109 5.12 15.32 14.63
CA GLY A 109 3.94 15.60 13.81
C GLY A 109 3.56 14.49 12.82
N GLY A 110 4.20 13.32 12.92
CA GLY A 110 3.84 12.12 12.16
C GLY A 110 2.45 11.58 12.48
N LEU A 111 2.07 10.51 11.79
CA LEU A 111 0.81 9.83 12.01
C LEU A 111 0.75 9.19 13.39
N ARG A 112 -0.48 8.94 13.86
CA ARG A 112 -0.73 8.19 15.08
C ARG A 112 -1.59 6.97 14.78
N VAL A 113 -1.14 5.80 15.21
CA VAL A 113 -1.92 4.56 15.16
C VAL A 113 -2.38 4.21 16.56
N GLU A 114 -3.69 4.14 16.78
CA GLU A 114 -4.26 3.77 18.07
C GLU A 114 -5.56 2.99 17.86
N GLY A 115 -5.69 1.82 18.51
CA GLY A 115 -6.92 1.01 18.44
C GLY A 115 -7.32 0.60 17.00
N GLY A 116 -6.35 0.43 16.10
CA GLY A 116 -6.61 0.14 14.68
C GLY A 116 -7.06 1.35 13.85
N VAL A 117 -6.99 2.56 14.39
CA VAL A 117 -7.31 3.81 13.69
C VAL A 117 -6.02 4.58 13.42
N ILE A 118 -5.84 5.00 12.16
CA ILE A 118 -4.76 5.90 11.76
C ILE A 118 -5.29 7.33 11.75
N THR A 119 -4.70 8.19 12.58
CA THR A 119 -4.85 9.65 12.49
C THR A 119 -3.78 10.16 11.51
N PRO A 120 -4.14 10.93 10.47
CA PRO A 120 -3.17 11.49 9.53
C PRO A 120 -2.16 12.42 10.25
N PRO A 121 -0.98 12.65 9.64
CA PRO A 121 0.02 13.54 10.20
C PRO A 121 -0.48 15.00 10.25
N ALA A 122 0.26 15.84 10.97
CA ALA A 122 -0.03 17.27 11.05
C ALA A 122 0.06 17.96 9.67
N ALA A 123 -0.59 19.12 9.53
CA ALA A 123 -0.37 19.97 8.36
C ALA A 123 1.10 20.42 8.29
N GLY A 124 1.63 20.59 7.08
CA GLY A 124 3.04 20.80 6.74
C GLY A 124 3.83 19.51 6.57
N PHE A 125 3.29 18.35 6.99
CA PHE A 125 4.13 17.16 7.15
C PHE A 125 4.58 16.54 5.83
N TRP A 126 3.71 16.52 4.82
CA TRP A 126 4.04 15.98 3.50
C TRP A 126 3.20 16.62 2.40
N GLY A 127 3.86 17.27 1.43
CA GLY A 127 3.27 17.62 0.13
C GLY A 127 2.17 18.68 0.12
N ASP A 128 1.84 19.29 1.26
CA ASP A 128 0.74 20.26 1.39
C ASP A 128 1.18 21.74 1.28
N GLY A 129 2.47 21.98 1.04
CA GLY A 129 3.00 23.31 0.70
C GLY A 129 2.94 24.33 1.82
N VAL A 130 2.72 23.87 3.06
CA VAL A 130 2.86 24.68 4.27
C VAL A 130 4.27 24.50 4.80
N ASP A 131 4.97 25.58 5.15
CA ASP A 131 6.28 25.50 5.78
C ASP A 131 6.15 24.76 7.11
N ALA A 132 6.74 23.57 7.19
CA ALA A 132 6.81 22.85 8.44
C ALA A 132 7.95 23.41 9.31
N GLU A 133 7.59 24.03 10.43
CA GLU A 133 8.58 24.36 11.46
C GLU A 133 9.08 23.05 12.11
N GLY A 134 10.39 22.81 12.06
CA GLY A 134 11.02 21.68 12.75
C GLY A 134 11.06 20.35 11.99
N LEU A 135 10.82 20.36 10.67
CA LEU A 135 11.12 19.20 9.82
C LEU A 135 12.65 19.10 9.70
N TRP A 136 13.24 18.16 10.46
CA TRP A 136 14.67 17.88 10.46
C TRP A 136 15.08 17.29 9.10
N LEU A 137 15.51 18.16 8.19
CA LEU A 137 16.56 17.88 7.22
C LEU A 137 17.79 18.70 7.58
#